data_AF-J1RW00-F1
#
_entry.id   AF-J1RW00-F1
#
_cell.length_a   1.000
_cell.length_b   1.000
_cell.length_c   1.000
_cell.angle_alpha   90.00
_cell.angle_beta   90.00
_cell.angle_gamma   90.00
#
_symmetry.space_group_name_H-M   'P 1'
#
loop_
_entity.id
_entity.type
_entity.pdbx_description
1 polymer ?
#
loop_
_entity_poly.entity_id
_entity_poly.type
_entity_poly.pdbx_seq_one_letter_code
_entity_poly.pdbx_strand_id
1 'polypeptide(L)'
;MSVSRGRRSARTAVLAALSTALLGMLSAGPAGADEPPVDQGLQLTVSGSGNTWVRGVRLSCPDTYRRHPHALAACDALTWARGDMDALPGEPHSCTREFDPVTVSATGTWRGTPVNWRKEFPNACTMDSATGPVFRF
;
A
#
# COMPACT_ATOMS: atom_id res chain seq x y z
N MET A 1 36.77 -39.34 53.05
CA MET A 1 37.55 -39.04 54.28
C MET A 1 38.74 -38.18 53.90
N SER A 2 38.93 -37.12 54.67
CA SER A 2 39.92 -36.03 54.63
C SER A 2 41.36 -36.48 54.28
N VAL A 3 42.24 -35.64 53.71
CA VAL A 3 42.89 -34.51 54.39
C VAL A 3 43.50 -33.53 53.37
N SER A 4 43.25 -32.25 53.61
CA SER A 4 43.85 -31.05 53.02
C SER A 4 45.29 -30.79 53.50
N ARG A 5 46.13 -30.15 52.66
CA ARG A 5 47.23 -29.19 52.97
C ARG A 5 48.01 -28.95 51.66
N GLY A 6 48.42 -27.77 51.21
CA GLY A 6 48.41 -26.42 51.77
C GLY A 6 49.68 -25.68 51.31
N ARG A 7 49.48 -24.49 50.72
CA ARG A 7 50.40 -23.33 50.63
C ARG A 7 51.67 -23.46 49.75
N ARG A 8 51.92 -22.47 48.88
CA ARG A 8 52.63 -21.20 49.17
C ARG A 8 52.75 -20.35 47.90
N SER A 9 52.57 -19.04 48.08
CA SER A 9 52.63 -17.99 47.06
C SER A 9 54.05 -17.61 46.65
N ALA A 10 54.08 -16.87 45.52
CA ALA A 10 55.02 -15.81 45.11
C ALA A 10 56.14 -16.20 44.13
N ARG A 11 56.11 -15.52 42.97
CA ARG A 11 57.24 -14.88 42.26
C ARG A 11 56.68 -14.20 40.99
N THR A 12 56.53 -12.87 41.03
CA THR A 12 57.37 -11.88 40.31
C THR A 12 57.36 -12.00 38.79
N ALA A 13 56.81 -10.99 38.11
CA ALA A 13 57.53 -10.19 37.11
C ALA A 13 56.60 -9.07 36.60
N VAL A 14 57.03 -7.83 36.80
CA VAL A 14 56.51 -6.64 36.13
C VAL A 14 56.97 -6.70 34.68
N LEU A 15 56.05 -6.62 33.72
CA LEU A 15 56.34 -6.17 32.36
C LEU A 15 55.14 -5.35 31.87
N ALA A 16 55.36 -4.05 31.79
CA ALA A 16 54.48 -3.09 31.14
C ALA A 16 54.41 -3.42 29.64
N ALA A 17 53.21 -3.65 29.12
CA ALA A 17 52.95 -3.69 27.70
C ALA A 17 51.86 -2.66 27.38
N LEU A 18 52.30 -1.54 26.82
CA LEU A 18 51.43 -0.52 26.22
C LEU A 18 50.59 -1.19 25.12
N SER A 19 49.28 -1.31 25.37
CA SER A 19 48.33 -1.74 24.34
C SER A 19 47.57 -0.51 23.87
N THR A 20 47.97 0.02 22.72
CA THR A 20 47.32 1.09 21.97
C THR A 20 45.83 0.78 21.76
N ALA A 21 44.96 1.64 22.27
CA ALA A 21 43.54 1.64 21.96
C ALA A 21 43.33 1.95 20.47
N LEU A 22 43.00 0.94 19.67
CA LEU A 22 42.47 1.16 18.32
C LEU A 22 40.96 1.37 18.46
N LEU A 23 40.53 2.63 18.51
CA LEU A 23 39.13 2.99 18.27
C LEU A 23 38.83 2.73 16.78
N GLY A 24 38.40 1.51 16.47
CA GLY A 24 37.68 1.24 15.22
C GLY A 24 36.32 1.90 15.31
N MET A 25 36.17 3.10 14.76
CA MET A 25 34.85 3.66 14.51
C MET A 25 34.18 2.80 13.42
N LEU A 26 33.36 1.86 13.84
CA LEU A 26 32.46 1.15 12.96
C LEU A 26 31.31 2.10 12.61
N SER A 27 31.48 2.88 11.55
CA SER A 27 30.39 3.65 10.97
C SER A 27 29.40 2.66 10.35
N ALA A 28 28.44 2.20 11.14
CA ALA A 28 27.20 1.63 10.64
C ALA A 28 26.47 2.76 9.89
N GLY A 29 26.72 2.89 8.59
CA GLY A 29 25.88 3.70 7.73
C GLY A 29 24.43 3.22 7.84
N PRO A 30 23.42 4.10 7.71
CA PRO A 30 22.04 3.67 7.73
C PRO A 30 21.88 2.64 6.60
N ALA A 31 21.59 1.39 6.98
CA ALA A 31 21.02 0.44 6.05
C ALA A 31 19.69 1.06 5.64
N GLY A 32 19.67 1.69 4.47
CA GLY A 32 18.42 2.04 3.81
C GLY A 32 17.68 0.72 3.66
N ALA A 33 16.70 0.48 4.52
CA ALA A 33 15.71 -0.55 4.27
C ALA A 33 15.14 -0.18 2.90
N ASP A 34 15.36 -1.06 1.92
CA ASP A 34 14.70 -0.98 0.62
C ASP A 34 13.21 -0.99 0.93
N GLU A 35 12.59 0.20 0.97
CA GLU A 35 11.16 0.31 1.23
C GLU A 35 10.49 -0.51 0.15
N PRO A 36 9.65 -1.50 0.52
CA PRO A 36 8.97 -2.32 -0.48
C PRO A 36 8.27 -1.37 -1.46
N PRO A 37 8.36 -1.62 -2.78
CA PRO A 37 7.82 -0.73 -3.79
C PRO A 37 6.39 -0.35 -3.39
N VAL A 38 6.16 0.95 -3.20
CA VAL A 38 4.84 1.46 -2.79
C VAL A 38 3.83 0.91 -3.79
N ASP A 39 2.90 0.05 -3.37
CA ASP A 39 2.03 -0.71 -4.27
C ASP A 39 1.25 0.28 -5.16
N GLN A 40 1.71 0.46 -6.40
CA GLN A 40 1.20 1.48 -7.30
C GLN A 40 -0.08 0.96 -7.96
N GLY A 41 -1.22 1.49 -7.53
CA GLY A 41 -2.50 1.14 -8.10
C GLY A 41 -3.64 1.26 -7.11
N LEU A 42 -4.83 1.15 -7.67
CA LEU A 42 -6.09 1.17 -6.94
C LEU A 42 -6.73 -0.21 -7.03
N GLN A 43 -7.08 -0.77 -5.87
CA GLN A 43 -8.05 -1.84 -5.78
C GLN A 43 -9.44 -1.22 -5.85
N LEU A 44 -10.16 -1.54 -6.92
CA LEU A 44 -11.53 -1.10 -7.14
C LEU A 44 -12.47 -2.22 -6.76
N THR A 45 -13.59 -1.90 -6.12
CA THR A 45 -14.64 -2.88 -5.81
C THR A 45 -16.02 -2.28 -6.03
N VAL A 46 -16.96 -3.17 -6.38
CA VAL A 46 -18.40 -2.90 -6.43
C VAL A 46 -19.09 -4.01 -5.63
N SER A 47 -19.97 -3.64 -4.71
CA SER A 47 -20.81 -4.57 -3.97
C SER A 47 -22.28 -4.21 -4.10
N GLY A 48 -23.13 -5.24 -4.12
CA GLY A 48 -24.57 -5.06 -4.05
C GLY A 48 -25.04 -4.68 -2.64
N SER A 49 -26.31 -4.30 -2.53
CA SER A 49 -26.97 -4.00 -1.27
C SER A 49 -26.70 -5.08 -0.20
N GLY A 50 -26.36 -4.65 1.00
CA GLY A 50 -26.03 -5.55 2.11
C GLY A 50 -24.82 -6.46 1.87
N ASN A 51 -23.95 -6.16 0.90
CA ASN A 51 -22.85 -7.01 0.45
C ASN A 51 -23.28 -8.41 -0.02
N THR A 52 -24.49 -8.52 -0.59
CA THR A 52 -25.01 -9.78 -1.18
C THR A 52 -24.10 -10.37 -2.26
N TRP A 53 -23.35 -9.52 -2.96
CA TRP A 53 -22.27 -9.90 -3.86
C TRP A 53 -21.19 -8.82 -3.87
N VAL A 54 -19.97 -9.21 -4.23
CA VAL A 54 -18.81 -8.32 -4.36
C VAL A 54 -17.98 -8.74 -5.56
N ARG A 55 -17.54 -7.76 -6.36
CA ARG A 55 -16.50 -7.95 -7.37
C ARG A 55 -15.44 -6.86 -7.25
N GLY A 56 -14.25 -7.14 -7.75
CA GLY A 56 -13.15 -6.18 -7.69
C GLY A 56 -12.07 -6.46 -8.72
N VAL A 57 -11.39 -5.40 -9.14
CA VAL A 57 -10.25 -5.45 -10.05
C VAL A 57 -9.17 -4.49 -9.58
N ARG A 58 -7.93 -4.76 -9.98
CA ARG A 58 -6.82 -3.84 -9.77
C ARG A 58 -6.66 -2.95 -10.99
N LEU A 59 -6.59 -1.64 -10.78
CA LEU A 59 -6.26 -0.65 -11.79
C LEU A 59 -4.88 -0.06 -11.47
N SER A 60 -3.96 -0.19 -12.42
CA SER A 60 -2.64 0.44 -12.36
C SER A 60 -2.55 1.46 -13.49
N CYS A 61 -2.03 2.65 -13.22
CA CYS A 61 -1.86 3.71 -14.22
C CYS A 61 -0.38 4.10 -14.30
N PRO A 62 0.29 3.96 -15.47
CA PRO A 62 -0.24 3.44 -16.74
C PRO A 62 -0.59 1.95 -16.68
N ASP A 63 -1.52 1.51 -17.54
CA ASP A 63 -2.02 0.13 -17.53
C ASP A 63 -0.99 -0.87 -18.10
N THR A 64 -0.28 -1.53 -17.20
CA THR A 64 0.73 -2.53 -17.53
C THR A 64 0.18 -3.95 -17.60
N TYR A 65 -0.89 -4.26 -16.86
CA TYR A 65 -1.36 -5.63 -16.65
C TYR A 65 -2.74 -5.92 -17.25
N ARG A 66 -3.43 -4.92 -17.82
CA ARG A 66 -4.75 -5.03 -18.48
C ARG A 66 -5.79 -5.79 -17.65
N ARG A 67 -5.75 -5.63 -16.33
CA ARG A 67 -6.70 -6.28 -15.40
C ARG A 67 -8.06 -5.60 -15.37
N HIS A 68 -8.10 -4.31 -15.70
CA HIS A 68 -9.32 -3.54 -15.81
C HIS A 68 -9.77 -3.51 -17.28
N PRO A 69 -11.00 -3.92 -17.62
CA PRO A 69 -11.45 -4.05 -19.01
C PRO A 69 -11.42 -2.73 -19.80
N HIS A 70 -11.59 -1.60 -19.11
CA HIS A 70 -11.47 -0.25 -19.67
C HIS A 70 -10.31 0.56 -19.09
N ALA A 71 -9.18 -0.09 -18.77
CA ALA A 71 -8.08 0.51 -18.01
C ALA A 71 -7.58 1.86 -18.56
N LEU A 72 -7.43 1.97 -19.90
CA LEU A 72 -6.96 3.19 -20.55
C LEU A 72 -7.89 4.38 -20.25
N ALA A 73 -9.19 4.21 -20.52
CA ALA A 73 -10.21 5.22 -20.25
C ALA A 73 -10.36 5.52 -18.75
N ALA A 74 -10.25 4.50 -17.88
CA ALA A 74 -10.26 4.70 -16.43
C ALA A 74 -9.06 5.51 -15.94
N CYS A 75 -7.85 5.26 -16.47
CA CYS A 75 -6.67 6.04 -16.15
C CYS A 75 -6.74 7.48 -16.65
N ASP A 76 -7.35 7.71 -17.82
CA ASP A 76 -7.58 9.07 -18.33
C ASP A 76 -8.57 9.84 -17.43
N ALA A 77 -9.66 9.20 -17.00
CA ALA A 77 -10.63 9.79 -16.07
C ALA A 77 -9.98 10.14 -14.71
N LEU A 78 -9.17 9.24 -14.15
CA LEU A 78 -8.41 9.52 -12.93
C LEU A 78 -7.37 10.62 -13.11
N THR A 79 -6.74 10.69 -14.29
CA THR A 79 -5.78 11.76 -14.60
C THR A 79 -6.47 13.11 -14.66
N TRP A 80 -7.63 13.19 -15.31
CA TRP A 80 -8.46 14.39 -15.35
C TRP A 80 -8.87 14.85 -13.94
N ALA A 81 -9.33 13.91 -13.12
CA ALA A 81 -9.75 14.16 -11.75
C ALA A 81 -8.59 14.34 -10.75
N ARG A 82 -7.33 14.17 -11.20
CA ARG A 82 -6.14 14.19 -10.34
C ARG A 82 -6.23 13.20 -9.16
N GLY A 83 -6.79 12.02 -9.42
CA GLY A 83 -6.96 10.95 -8.44
C GLY A 83 -8.11 11.16 -7.45
N ASP A 84 -8.86 12.27 -7.55
CA ASP A 84 -10.04 12.52 -6.73
C ASP A 84 -11.27 11.79 -7.30
N MET A 85 -11.79 10.82 -6.57
CA MET A 85 -12.93 10.00 -7.01
C MET A 85 -14.25 10.77 -7.06
N ASP A 86 -14.41 11.84 -6.28
CA ASP A 86 -15.61 12.68 -6.32
C ASP A 86 -15.55 13.73 -7.43
N ALA A 87 -14.36 13.96 -8.00
CA ALA A 87 -14.15 14.84 -9.15
C ALA A 87 -14.03 14.07 -10.48
N LEU A 88 -14.49 12.81 -10.54
CA LEU A 88 -14.52 12.09 -11.81
C LEU A 88 -15.44 12.80 -12.82
N PRO A 89 -15.05 12.88 -14.11
CA PRO A 89 -15.87 13.57 -15.12
C PRO A 89 -17.22 12.85 -15.37
N GLY A 90 -17.29 11.55 -15.07
CA GLY A 90 -18.44 10.70 -15.37
C GLY A 90 -18.74 10.58 -16.87
N GLU A 91 -19.86 9.94 -17.17
CA GLU A 91 -20.46 9.87 -18.51
C GLU A 91 -21.97 10.10 -18.37
N PRO A 92 -22.45 11.35 -18.27
CA PRO A 92 -23.84 11.65 -17.95
C PRO A 92 -24.84 11.02 -18.94
N HIS A 93 -25.77 10.21 -18.42
CA HIS A 93 -26.87 9.63 -19.20
C HIS A 93 -28.12 9.42 -18.34
N SER A 94 -29.26 9.15 -18.99
CA SER A 94 -30.53 8.92 -18.28
C SER A 94 -30.55 7.55 -17.62
N CYS A 95 -30.84 7.53 -16.32
CA CYS A 95 -31.05 6.32 -15.54
C CYS A 95 -32.51 6.17 -15.13
N THR A 96 -32.92 4.92 -14.98
CA THR A 96 -34.17 4.55 -14.35
C THR A 96 -34.13 4.84 -12.85
N ARG A 97 -35.31 4.87 -12.21
CA ARG A 97 -35.49 5.30 -10.81
C ARG A 97 -35.64 4.15 -9.81
N GLU A 98 -35.36 2.91 -10.22
CA GLU A 98 -35.30 1.80 -9.27
C GLU A 98 -34.23 2.03 -8.22
N PHE A 99 -34.53 1.55 -7.02
CA PHE A 99 -33.62 1.56 -5.90
C PHE A 99 -33.08 0.14 -5.70
N ASP A 100 -31.89 -0.09 -6.23
CA ASP A 100 -31.11 -1.32 -6.10
C ASP A 100 -29.65 -0.93 -5.82
N PRO A 101 -29.34 -0.52 -4.59
CA PRO A 101 -28.14 0.24 -4.32
C PRO A 101 -26.87 -0.60 -4.49
N VAL A 102 -25.84 0.06 -4.99
CA VAL A 102 -24.48 -0.50 -5.12
C VAL A 102 -23.50 0.38 -4.37
N THR A 103 -22.58 -0.25 -3.63
CA THR A 103 -21.48 0.44 -2.98
C THR A 103 -20.20 0.18 -3.73
N VAL A 104 -19.51 1.25 -4.12
CA VAL A 104 -18.19 1.17 -4.74
C VAL A 104 -17.11 1.63 -3.77
N SER A 105 -15.91 1.10 -3.93
CA SER A 105 -14.74 1.63 -3.22
C SER A 105 -13.47 1.58 -4.05
N ALA A 106 -12.57 2.49 -3.74
CA ALA A 106 -11.24 2.54 -4.31
C ALA A 106 -10.23 2.75 -3.20
N THR A 107 -9.28 1.82 -3.09
CA THR A 107 -8.24 1.85 -2.07
C THR A 107 -6.87 1.59 -2.69
N GLY A 108 -5.84 2.25 -2.17
CA GLY A 108 -4.47 2.06 -2.64
C GLY A 108 -3.75 3.39 -2.82
N THR A 109 -2.99 3.52 -3.89
CA THR A 109 -2.18 4.71 -4.15
C THR A 109 -2.27 5.10 -5.62
N TRP A 110 -2.60 6.36 -5.88
CA TRP A 110 -2.58 6.97 -7.20
C TRP A 110 -1.44 7.98 -7.26
N ARG A 111 -0.40 7.70 -8.06
CA ARG A 111 0.78 8.58 -8.24
C ARG A 111 1.40 9.10 -6.93
N GLY A 112 1.52 8.22 -5.94
CA GLY A 112 2.03 8.55 -4.61
C GLY A 112 1.02 9.14 -3.63
N THR A 113 -0.20 9.48 -4.08
CA THR A 113 -1.29 9.94 -3.21
C THR A 113 -2.11 8.75 -2.71
N PRO A 114 -2.24 8.55 -1.39
CA PRO A 114 -3.11 7.53 -0.83
C PRO A 114 -4.57 7.81 -1.20
N VAL A 115 -5.28 6.79 -1.64
CA VAL A 115 -6.72 6.84 -1.92
C VAL A 115 -7.41 5.85 -1.00
N ASN A 116 -8.40 6.33 -0.26
CA ASN A 116 -9.33 5.51 0.51
C ASN A 116 -10.72 6.14 0.38
N TRP A 117 -11.46 5.66 -0.60
CA TRP A 117 -12.73 6.25 -1.00
C TRP A 117 -13.81 5.19 -1.09
N ARG A 118 -15.03 5.55 -0.68
CA ARG A 118 -16.22 4.68 -0.74
C ARG A 118 -17.45 5.54 -0.98
N LYS A 119 -18.35 5.07 -1.83
CA LYS A 119 -19.62 5.74 -2.11
C LYS A 119 -20.71 4.74 -2.45
N GLU A 120 -21.91 5.00 -1.97
CA GLU A 120 -23.11 4.27 -2.35
C GLU A 120 -23.87 5.05 -3.43
N PHE A 121 -24.35 4.33 -4.43
CA PHE A 121 -25.18 4.87 -5.50
C PHE A 121 -26.57 4.21 -5.47
N PRO A 122 -27.66 4.94 -5.80
CA PRO A 122 -29.02 4.40 -5.79
C PRO A 122 -29.23 3.15 -6.66
N ASN A 123 -28.48 3.07 -7.78
CA ASN A 123 -28.44 1.90 -8.65
C ASN A 123 -27.16 1.89 -9.51
N ALA A 124 -26.89 0.76 -10.17
CA ALA A 124 -25.71 0.58 -11.02
C ALA A 124 -25.64 1.58 -12.19
N CYS A 125 -26.77 2.01 -12.75
CA CYS A 125 -26.77 3.04 -13.80
C CYS A 125 -26.26 4.38 -13.27
N THR A 126 -26.75 4.84 -12.12
CA THR A 126 -26.28 6.10 -11.52
C THR A 126 -24.79 6.06 -11.13
N MET A 127 -24.29 4.90 -10.71
CA MET A 127 -22.86 4.66 -10.49
C MET A 127 -22.07 4.82 -11.80
N ASP A 128 -22.49 4.14 -12.87
CA ASP A 128 -21.83 4.20 -14.17
C ASP A 128 -21.85 5.62 -14.75
N SER A 129 -23.01 6.31 -14.68
CA SER A 129 -23.14 7.68 -15.14
C SER A 129 -22.22 8.65 -14.38
N ALA A 130 -22.02 8.47 -13.07
CA ALA A 130 -21.21 9.37 -12.26
C ALA A 130 -19.71 9.06 -12.33
N THR A 131 -19.32 7.81 -12.51
CA THR A 131 -17.92 7.36 -12.43
C THR A 131 -17.31 7.00 -13.78
N GLY A 132 -18.14 6.88 -14.82
CA GLY A 132 -17.76 6.52 -16.18
C GLY A 132 -16.98 5.20 -16.22
N PRO A 133 -15.82 5.15 -16.90
CA PRO A 133 -15.10 3.90 -17.12
C PRO A 133 -14.46 3.29 -15.87
N VAL A 134 -14.37 4.03 -14.74
CA VAL A 134 -13.59 3.60 -13.56
C VAL A 134 -14.18 2.36 -12.86
N PHE A 135 -15.51 2.22 -12.80
CA PHE A 135 -16.16 1.07 -12.14
C PHE A 135 -16.88 0.12 -13.10
N ARG A 136 -16.57 0.23 -14.40
CA ARG A 136 -17.17 -0.59 -15.46
C ARG A 136 -16.37 -1.89 -15.65
N PHE A 137 -16.52 -2.85 -14.74
CA PHE A 137 -15.88 -4.18 -14.78
C PHE A 137 -16.74 -5.26 -14.15
#